data_AF-A0A535W3W8-F1
#
_entry.id   AF-A0A535W3W8-F1
#
_cell.length_a   1.000
_cell.length_b   1.000
_cell.length_c   1.000
_cell.angle_alpha   90.00
_cell.angle_beta   90.00
_cell.angle_gamma   90.00
#
_symmetry.space_group_name_H-M   'P 1'
#
loop_
_entity.id
_entity.type
_entity.pdbx_description
1 polymer ?
#
loop_
_entity_poly.entity_id
_entity_poly.type
_entity_poly.pdbx_seq_one_letter_code
_entity_poly.pdbx_strand_id
1 'polypeptide(L)'
;TATISRQADRWYVNFRVVRTKRAIERPPGSAVIGVDVGINALATLSSGQVVTGPRALAVGLRKLRRLSRAHSRKRLKSRNRRRFAQRLARCHARISSVRRDHLHKLSTYLAKNHGRIVIEDLNVQAMMSNRRLARSIADSGWGELSAMLEYKCRWYGSTLIQASRWFPSSKTCSSCGLIKDSLPLAVRVFDCPACGLTLDRDVNAAKNLAKWPEVAASASETQNACRGNVRPGVRRAGPDEAGTEQPIVASGSEPNAQALAFTADSLGPDEGRVARGI
;
A
#
# COMPACT_ATOMS: atom_id res chain seq x y z
N THR A 1 -20.41 -14.66 -23.15
CA THR A 1 -19.33 -13.99 -23.90
C THR A 1 -18.00 -14.27 -23.24
N ALA A 2 -16.98 -14.67 -24.01
CA ALA A 2 -15.61 -14.84 -23.53
C ALA A 2 -14.65 -14.00 -24.38
N THR A 3 -13.69 -13.35 -23.75
CA THR A 3 -12.63 -12.59 -24.41
C THR A 3 -11.35 -13.42 -24.37
N ILE A 4 -10.78 -13.68 -25.55
CA ILE A 4 -9.50 -14.36 -25.69
C ILE A 4 -8.41 -13.30 -25.88
N SER A 5 -7.34 -13.39 -25.10
CA SER A 5 -6.19 -12.49 -25.23
C SER A 5 -4.87 -13.26 -25.11
N ARG A 6 -3.79 -12.66 -25.61
CA ARG A 6 -2.45 -13.24 -25.52
C ARG A 6 -1.49 -12.23 -24.90
N GLN A 7 -0.78 -12.62 -23.85
CA GLN A 7 0.22 -11.77 -23.20
C GLN A 7 1.56 -12.50 -23.06
N ALA A 8 2.63 -11.87 -23.53
CA ALA A 8 3.98 -12.43 -23.68
C ALA A 8 4.00 -13.69 -24.57
N ASP A 9 3.59 -14.82 -24.02
CA ASP A 9 3.48 -16.11 -24.70
C ASP A 9 2.35 -16.99 -24.14
N ARG A 10 1.50 -16.44 -23.27
CA ARG A 10 0.38 -17.14 -22.64
C ARG A 10 -0.93 -16.67 -23.24
N TRP A 11 -1.81 -17.62 -23.49
CA TRP A 11 -3.19 -17.35 -23.85
C TRP A 11 -4.04 -17.29 -22.59
N TYR A 12 -4.96 -16.33 -22.57
CA TYR A 12 -5.92 -16.12 -21.50
C TYR A 12 -7.31 -16.12 -22.10
N VAL A 13 -8.22 -16.86 -21.46
CA VAL A 13 -9.66 -16.80 -21.77
C VAL A 13 -10.33 -16.22 -20.54
N ASN A 14 -10.98 -15.07 -20.71
CA ASN A 14 -11.74 -14.42 -19.66
C ASN A 14 -13.22 -14.52 -19.98
N PHE A 15 -14.01 -15.01 -19.03
CA PHE A 15 -15.46 -15.09 -19.14
C PHE A 15 -16.06 -14.76 -17.78
N ARG A 16 -17.25 -14.15 -17.81
CA ARG A 16 -17.95 -13.74 -16.60
C ARG A 16 -18.78 -14.91 -16.07
N VAL A 17 -18.67 -15.16 -14.77
CA VAL A 17 -19.53 -16.10 -14.05
C VAL A 17 -20.32 -15.32 -13.02
N VAL A 18 -21.65 -15.45 -13.04
CA VAL A 18 -22.50 -14.96 -11.96
C VAL A 18 -22.55 -16.05 -10.91
N ARG A 19 -22.12 -15.75 -9.69
CA ARG A 19 -22.24 -16.64 -8.54
C ARG A 19 -23.18 -16.00 -7.55
N THR A 20 -24.24 -16.71 -7.20
CA THR A 20 -25.06 -16.40 -6.04
C THR A 20 -24.24 -16.78 -4.81
N LYS A 21 -23.48 -15.82 -4.26
CA LYS A 21 -22.81 -16.03 -2.96
C LYS A 21 -23.78 -15.58 -1.88
N ARG A 22 -24.02 -16.45 -0.89
CA ARG A 22 -24.60 -16.03 0.38
C ARG A 22 -23.63 -15.04 1.02
N ALA A 23 -24.13 -13.92 1.52
CA ALA A 23 -23.31 -12.97 2.27
C ALA A 23 -22.65 -13.75 3.42
N ILE A 24 -21.32 -13.68 3.49
CA ILE A 24 -20.60 -14.17 4.67
C ILE A 24 -20.85 -13.09 5.71
N GLU A 25 -21.83 -13.31 6.58
CA GLU A 25 -22.05 -12.44 7.72
C GLU A 25 -20.91 -12.67 8.71
N ARG A 26 -20.26 -11.57 9.10
CA ARG A 26 -19.32 -11.60 10.20
C ARG A 26 -20.02 -11.17 11.47
N PRO A 27 -19.66 -11.77 12.62
CA PRO A 27 -20.17 -11.31 13.90
C PRO A 27 -19.81 -9.82 14.09
N PRO A 28 -20.74 -9.03 14.63
CA PRO A 28 -20.47 -7.67 15.09
C PRO A 28 -19.27 -7.65 16.05
N GLY A 29 -18.39 -6.65 15.95
CA GLY A 29 -17.17 -6.56 16.77
C GLY A 29 -15.95 -7.35 16.24
N SER A 30 -16.01 -7.83 15.00
CA SER A 30 -14.86 -8.48 14.35
C SER A 30 -13.64 -7.54 14.27
N ALA A 31 -12.45 -8.10 14.53
CA ALA A 31 -11.22 -7.35 14.75
C ALA A 31 -10.95 -6.30 13.66
N VAL A 32 -10.67 -5.06 14.08
CA VAL A 32 -10.28 -3.95 13.22
C VAL A 32 -8.76 -3.99 13.01
N ILE A 33 -8.31 -3.83 11.77
CA ILE A 33 -6.90 -3.68 11.45
C ILE A 33 -6.65 -2.40 10.65
N GLY A 34 -5.69 -1.61 11.10
CA GLY A 34 -5.12 -0.51 10.32
C GLY A 34 -3.92 -1.02 9.53
N VAL A 35 -3.80 -0.57 8.29
CA VAL A 35 -2.74 -0.98 7.36
C VAL A 35 -2.07 0.28 6.81
N ASP A 36 -0.88 0.57 7.33
CA ASP A 36 -0.02 1.62 6.78
C ASP A 36 0.81 1.03 5.64
N VAL A 37 0.74 1.60 4.43
CA VAL A 37 1.41 1.06 3.24
C VAL A 37 2.66 1.88 2.89
N GLY A 38 3.77 1.19 2.67
CA GLY A 38 5.08 1.84 2.55
C GLY A 38 5.90 1.39 1.34
N ILE A 39 7.04 2.07 1.17
CA ILE A 39 8.06 1.71 0.16
C ILE A 39 9.08 0.74 0.78
N ASN A 40 9.43 0.94 2.05
CA ASN A 40 10.43 0.12 2.75
C ASN A 40 9.86 -1.25 3.11
N ALA A 41 8.73 -1.26 3.83
CA ALA A 41 7.82 -2.38 3.99
C ALA A 41 6.61 -2.16 3.06
N LEU A 42 6.01 -3.23 2.53
CA LEU A 42 4.80 -3.11 1.72
C LEU A 42 3.62 -2.63 2.57
N ALA A 43 3.49 -3.20 3.77
CA ALA A 43 2.47 -2.83 4.73
C ALA A 43 2.96 -3.06 6.16
N THR A 44 2.54 -2.20 7.09
CA THR A 44 2.68 -2.36 8.53
C THR A 44 1.28 -2.39 9.14
N LEU A 45 0.99 -3.42 9.92
CA LEU A 45 -0.32 -3.65 10.51
C LEU A 45 -0.40 -3.08 11.93
N SER A 46 -1.60 -2.69 12.37
CA SER A 46 -1.80 -2.19 13.74
C SER A 46 -1.51 -3.23 14.84
N SER A 47 -1.43 -4.51 14.48
CA SER A 47 -0.94 -5.60 15.33
C SER A 47 0.57 -5.57 15.58
N GLY A 48 1.32 -4.71 14.87
CA GLY A 48 2.78 -4.67 14.89
C GLY A 48 3.44 -5.55 13.81
N GLN A 49 2.66 -6.33 13.07
CA GLN A 49 3.20 -7.16 11.99
C GLN A 49 3.67 -6.29 10.82
N VAL A 50 4.90 -6.52 10.35
CA VAL A 50 5.47 -5.86 9.16
C VAL A 50 5.49 -6.83 7.99
N VAL A 51 4.88 -6.43 6.87
CA VAL A 51 4.82 -7.21 5.63
C VAL A 51 5.83 -6.62 4.65
N THR A 52 6.90 -7.38 4.37
CA THR A 52 7.89 -7.00 3.37
C THR A 52 7.37 -7.29 1.97
N GLY A 53 7.45 -6.31 1.06
CA GLY A 53 7.08 -6.51 -0.34
C GLY A 53 8.08 -7.39 -1.09
N PRO A 54 7.67 -8.04 -2.20
CA PRO A 54 8.52 -8.97 -2.95
C PRO A 54 9.66 -8.28 -3.71
N ARG A 55 9.65 -6.93 -3.78
CA ARG A 55 10.61 -6.09 -4.54
C ARG A 55 10.90 -6.68 -5.94
N ALA A 56 9.85 -7.14 -6.60
CA ALA A 56 9.94 -8.00 -7.78
C ALA A 56 10.65 -7.32 -8.95
N LEU A 57 10.40 -6.02 -9.14
CA LEU A 57 11.11 -5.21 -10.12
C LEU A 57 12.56 -5.05 -9.74
N ALA A 58 12.87 -4.74 -8.47
CA ALA A 58 14.27 -4.59 -8.03
C ALA A 58 15.09 -5.85 -8.31
N VAL A 59 14.55 -7.03 -7.97
CA VAL A 59 15.17 -8.34 -8.26
C VAL A 59 15.31 -8.57 -9.77
N GLY A 60 14.26 -8.25 -10.55
CA GLY A 60 14.24 -8.47 -12.00
C GLY A 60 15.02 -7.43 -12.83
N LEU A 61 15.45 -6.31 -12.23
CA LEU A 61 15.84 -5.10 -12.94
C LEU A 61 17.06 -5.29 -13.85
N ARG A 62 18.08 -6.01 -13.35
CA ARG A 62 19.31 -6.28 -14.12
C ARG A 62 19.00 -7.02 -15.41
N LYS A 63 18.18 -8.08 -15.32
CA LYS A 63 17.75 -8.89 -16.46
C LYS A 63 16.87 -8.06 -17.41
N LEU A 64 15.95 -7.27 -16.86
CA LEU A 64 15.05 -6.41 -17.64
C LEU A 64 15.84 -5.38 -18.47
N ARG A 65 16.80 -4.67 -17.85
CA ARG A 65 17.66 -3.69 -18.54
C ARG A 65 18.48 -4.34 -19.65
N ARG A 66 19.08 -5.52 -19.39
CA ARG A 66 19.85 -6.26 -20.39
C ARG A 66 18.98 -6.65 -21.59
N LEU A 67 17.77 -7.18 -21.35
CA LEU A 67 16.85 -7.56 -22.42
C LEU A 67 16.33 -6.34 -23.20
N SER A 68 16.04 -5.24 -22.51
CA SER A 68 15.61 -3.98 -23.14
C SER A 68 16.69 -3.42 -24.08
N ARG A 69 17.94 -3.31 -23.61
CA ARG A 69 19.11 -2.90 -24.45
C ARG A 69 19.38 -3.87 -25.60
N ALA A 70 19.19 -5.17 -25.38
CA ALA A 70 19.38 -6.16 -26.43
C ALA A 70 18.28 -6.06 -27.51
N HIS A 71 17.04 -5.76 -27.11
CA HIS A 71 15.91 -5.55 -28.01
C HIS A 71 16.06 -4.26 -28.84
N SER A 72 16.44 -3.14 -28.20
CA SER A 72 16.58 -1.85 -28.89
C SER A 72 17.62 -1.87 -30.01
N ARG A 73 18.71 -2.65 -29.82
CA ARG A 73 19.77 -2.81 -30.83
C ARG A 73 19.42 -3.76 -31.98
N LYS A 74 18.23 -4.38 -32.01
CA LYS A 74 17.86 -5.29 -33.11
C LYS A 74 17.26 -4.51 -34.28
N ARG A 75 17.67 -4.88 -35.50
CA ARG A 75 17.11 -4.38 -36.76
C ARG A 75 15.59 -4.46 -36.74
N LEU A 76 14.93 -3.36 -37.11
CA LEU A 76 13.48 -3.25 -37.21
C LEU A 76 12.91 -4.38 -38.08
N LYS A 77 11.73 -4.91 -37.71
CA LYS A 77 11.03 -6.03 -38.39
C LYS A 77 11.81 -7.37 -38.48
N SER A 78 13.01 -7.49 -37.93
CA SER A 78 13.78 -8.76 -37.99
C SER A 78 13.21 -9.88 -37.12
N ARG A 79 13.46 -11.14 -37.51
CA ARG A 79 13.15 -12.34 -36.69
C ARG A 79 13.77 -12.24 -35.28
N ASN A 80 15.01 -11.74 -35.20
CA ASN A 80 15.70 -11.53 -33.93
C ASN A 80 15.03 -10.46 -33.05
N ARG A 81 14.54 -9.36 -33.62
CA ARG A 81 13.79 -8.35 -32.85
C ARG A 81 12.54 -8.95 -32.23
N ARG A 82 11.75 -9.72 -33.00
CA ARG A 82 10.57 -10.45 -32.50
C ARG A 82 10.91 -11.39 -31.35
N ARG A 83 11.98 -12.19 -31.49
CA ARG A 83 12.47 -13.10 -30.44
C ARG A 83 12.84 -12.35 -29.15
N PHE A 84 13.55 -11.22 -29.25
CA PHE A 84 13.93 -10.43 -28.06
C PHE A 84 12.74 -9.69 -27.45
N ALA A 85 11.78 -9.21 -28.25
CA ALA A 85 10.54 -8.62 -27.77
C ALA A 85 9.76 -9.63 -26.91
N GLN A 86 9.63 -10.88 -27.36
CA GLN A 86 9.00 -11.96 -26.57
C GLN A 86 9.74 -12.23 -25.26
N ARG A 87 11.08 -12.30 -25.28
CA ARG A 87 11.89 -12.47 -24.05
C ARG A 87 11.69 -11.32 -23.07
N LEU A 88 11.62 -10.08 -23.56
CA LEU A 88 11.36 -8.89 -22.77
C LEU A 88 9.94 -8.94 -22.16
N ALA A 89 8.94 -9.28 -22.96
CA ALA A 89 7.56 -9.43 -22.52
C ALA A 89 7.42 -10.51 -21.42
N ARG A 90 8.08 -11.67 -21.58
CA ARG A 90 8.14 -12.73 -20.55
C ARG A 90 8.75 -12.23 -19.25
N CYS A 91 9.80 -11.40 -19.33
CA CYS A 91 10.43 -10.82 -18.15
C CYS A 91 9.49 -9.87 -17.40
N HIS A 92 8.79 -8.98 -18.13
CA HIS A 92 7.76 -8.12 -17.56
C HIS A 92 6.62 -8.93 -16.93
N ALA A 93 6.12 -9.94 -17.64
CA ALA A 93 5.05 -10.81 -17.16
C ALA A 93 5.45 -11.50 -15.85
N ARG A 94 6.68 -12.04 -15.75
CA ARG A 94 7.16 -12.67 -14.51
C ARG A 94 7.22 -11.68 -13.35
N ILE A 95 7.79 -10.49 -13.55
CA ILE A 95 7.86 -9.45 -12.51
C ILE A 95 6.45 -9.08 -12.02
N SER A 96 5.53 -8.86 -12.95
CA SER A 96 4.13 -8.54 -12.64
C SER A 96 3.42 -9.70 -11.91
N SER A 97 3.65 -10.96 -12.33
CA SER A 97 3.06 -12.12 -11.67
C SER A 97 3.56 -12.32 -10.24
N VAL A 98 4.86 -12.14 -9.98
CA VAL A 98 5.42 -12.26 -8.61
C VAL A 98 4.82 -11.19 -7.69
N ARG A 99 4.76 -9.93 -8.16
CA ARG A 99 4.12 -8.85 -7.40
C ARG A 99 2.65 -9.18 -7.12
N ARG A 100 1.89 -9.54 -8.17
CA ARG A 100 0.45 -9.83 -8.07
C ARG A 100 0.14 -11.00 -7.13
N ASP A 101 0.95 -12.07 -7.18
CA ASP A 101 0.81 -13.21 -6.28
C ASP A 101 0.90 -12.79 -4.81
N HIS A 102 1.93 -12.01 -4.47
CA HIS A 102 2.12 -11.51 -3.11
C HIS A 102 0.97 -10.60 -2.66
N LEU A 103 0.54 -9.65 -3.52
CA LEU A 103 -0.59 -8.77 -3.22
C LEU A 103 -1.90 -9.55 -3.04
N HIS A 104 -2.13 -10.60 -3.84
CA HIS A 104 -3.29 -11.46 -3.66
C HIS A 104 -3.25 -12.20 -2.34
N LYS A 105 -2.10 -12.76 -1.94
CA LYS A 105 -1.95 -13.45 -0.64
C LYS A 105 -2.25 -12.50 0.52
N LEU A 106 -1.64 -11.31 0.51
CA LEU A 106 -1.85 -10.29 1.54
C LEU A 106 -3.31 -9.83 1.62
N SER A 107 -3.90 -9.43 0.48
CA SER A 107 -5.30 -8.96 0.46
C SER A 107 -6.30 -10.06 0.85
N THR A 108 -6.05 -11.32 0.49
CA THR A 108 -6.88 -12.45 0.95
C THR A 108 -6.73 -12.64 2.45
N TYR A 109 -5.51 -12.62 2.98
CA TYR A 109 -5.26 -12.76 4.41
C TYR A 109 -6.00 -11.67 5.20
N LEU A 110 -5.83 -10.40 4.82
CA LEU A 110 -6.51 -9.29 5.49
C LEU A 110 -8.03 -9.47 5.46
N ALA A 111 -8.60 -9.68 4.26
CA ALA A 111 -10.04 -9.84 4.07
C ALA A 111 -10.61 -11.10 4.74
N LYS A 112 -9.87 -12.19 4.91
CA LYS A 112 -10.36 -13.38 5.62
C LYS A 112 -10.29 -13.26 7.15
N ASN A 113 -9.33 -12.52 7.70
CA ASN A 113 -9.05 -12.54 9.13
C ASN A 113 -9.55 -11.31 9.92
N HIS A 114 -9.92 -10.22 9.25
CA HIS A 114 -10.27 -8.96 9.92
C HIS A 114 -11.63 -8.44 9.47
N GLY A 115 -12.49 -8.11 10.43
CA GLY A 115 -13.83 -7.57 10.20
C GLY A 115 -13.81 -6.27 9.42
N ARG A 116 -12.93 -5.37 9.85
CA ARG A 116 -12.75 -4.04 9.29
C ARG A 116 -11.29 -3.82 8.97
N ILE A 117 -11.01 -3.36 7.77
CA ILE A 117 -9.66 -3.06 7.29
C ILE A 117 -9.64 -1.59 6.93
N VAL A 118 -8.78 -0.82 7.58
CA VAL A 118 -8.59 0.60 7.31
C VAL A 118 -7.25 0.79 6.62
N ILE A 119 -7.27 1.38 5.42
CA ILE A 119 -6.07 1.74 4.65
C ILE A 119 -6.06 3.24 4.39
N GLU A 120 -4.91 3.83 4.10
CA GLU A 120 -4.84 5.22 3.65
C GLU A 120 -5.30 5.39 2.20
N ASP A 121 -6.00 6.48 1.90
CA ASP A 121 -6.19 6.97 0.53
C ASP A 121 -4.89 7.62 0.05
N LEU A 122 -4.06 6.88 -0.69
CA LEU A 122 -2.86 7.42 -1.31
C LEU A 122 -3.16 7.96 -2.71
N ASN A 123 -2.74 9.21 -2.99
CA ASN A 123 -2.70 9.74 -4.34
C ASN A 123 -1.52 9.17 -5.13
N VAL A 124 -1.61 7.88 -5.48
CA VAL A 124 -0.54 7.15 -6.19
C VAL A 124 -0.16 7.84 -7.49
N GLN A 125 -1.12 8.42 -8.21
CA GLN A 125 -0.85 9.16 -9.45
C GLN A 125 0.05 10.37 -9.22
N ALA A 126 -0.24 11.20 -8.21
CA ALA A 126 0.62 12.32 -7.86
C ALA A 126 2.00 11.84 -7.38
N MET A 127 2.07 10.78 -6.57
CA MET A 127 3.35 10.24 -6.09
C MET A 127 4.22 9.69 -7.23
N MET A 128 3.60 9.21 -8.31
CA MET A 128 4.29 8.72 -9.50
C MET A 128 5.02 9.81 -10.29
N SER A 129 4.69 11.09 -10.06
CA SER A 129 5.43 12.22 -10.64
C SER A 129 6.86 12.34 -10.11
N ASN A 130 7.12 11.86 -8.89
CA ASN A 130 8.44 11.89 -8.28
C ASN A 130 9.35 10.83 -8.92
N ARG A 131 10.21 11.26 -9.84
CA ARG A 131 11.11 10.37 -10.59
C ARG A 131 12.07 9.54 -9.74
N ARG A 132 12.39 9.97 -8.51
CA ARG A 132 13.27 9.24 -7.58
C ARG A 132 12.55 8.05 -6.93
N LEU A 133 11.29 8.25 -6.53
CA LEU A 133 10.49 7.24 -5.81
C LEU A 133 9.57 6.43 -6.73
N ALA A 134 9.26 6.94 -7.93
CA ALA A 134 8.29 6.37 -8.85
C ALA A 134 8.52 4.87 -9.07
N ARG A 135 9.76 4.46 -9.28
CA ARG A 135 10.08 3.05 -9.51
C ARG A 135 9.70 2.17 -8.32
N SER A 136 10.02 2.61 -7.10
CA SER A 136 9.76 1.84 -5.89
C SER A 136 8.26 1.82 -5.58
N ILE A 137 7.56 2.95 -5.75
CA ILE A 137 6.09 3.04 -5.64
C ILE A 137 5.41 2.06 -6.60
N ALA A 138 5.84 2.04 -7.86
CA ALA A 138 5.30 1.13 -8.86
C ALA A 138 5.63 -0.35 -8.56
N ASP A 139 6.71 -0.63 -7.84
CA ASP A 139 7.06 -1.99 -7.41
C ASP A 139 6.26 -2.44 -6.20
N SER A 140 5.89 -1.53 -5.29
CA SER A 140 5.04 -1.83 -4.13
C SER A 140 3.60 -2.20 -4.53
N GLY A 141 3.04 -1.55 -5.56
CA GLY A 141 1.73 -1.94 -6.12
C GLY A 141 0.53 -1.62 -5.21
N TRP A 142 0.56 -0.52 -4.45
CA TRP A 142 -0.51 -0.16 -3.51
C TRP A 142 -1.89 0.00 -4.16
N GLY A 143 -1.96 0.56 -5.38
CA GLY A 143 -3.23 0.66 -6.12
C GLY A 143 -3.82 -0.72 -6.46
N GLU A 144 -2.96 -1.70 -6.81
CA GLU A 144 -3.39 -3.08 -7.01
C GLU A 144 -3.87 -3.71 -5.69
N LEU A 145 -3.19 -3.44 -4.58
CA LEU A 145 -3.60 -3.93 -3.25
C LEU A 145 -4.97 -3.38 -2.83
N SER A 146 -5.20 -2.07 -2.98
CA SER A 146 -6.47 -1.42 -2.65
C SER A 146 -7.63 -1.98 -3.49
N ALA A 147 -7.44 -2.10 -4.82
CA ALA A 147 -8.43 -2.72 -5.69
C ALA A 147 -8.73 -4.18 -5.32
N MET A 148 -7.70 -4.94 -4.89
CA MET A 148 -7.89 -6.31 -4.44
C MET A 148 -8.66 -6.41 -3.13
N LEU A 149 -8.36 -5.55 -2.16
CA LEU A 149 -9.10 -5.46 -0.91
C LEU A 149 -10.57 -5.13 -1.19
N GLU A 150 -10.85 -4.19 -2.09
CA GLU A 150 -12.21 -3.74 -2.40
C GLU A 150 -13.13 -4.91 -2.81
N TYR A 151 -12.69 -5.77 -3.73
CA TYR A 151 -13.51 -6.91 -4.14
C TYR A 151 -13.45 -8.08 -3.14
N LYS A 152 -12.33 -8.28 -2.43
CA LYS A 152 -12.21 -9.40 -1.47
C LYS A 152 -12.95 -9.15 -0.17
N CYS A 153 -12.97 -7.92 0.33
CA CYS A 153 -13.78 -7.52 1.47
C CYS A 153 -15.26 -7.83 1.18
N ARG A 154 -15.75 -7.46 -0.01
CA ARG A 154 -17.09 -7.85 -0.50
C ARG A 154 -17.29 -9.37 -0.57
N TRP A 155 -16.28 -10.14 -0.93
CA TRP A 155 -16.36 -11.61 -1.00
C TRP A 155 -16.37 -12.31 0.35
N TYR A 156 -15.72 -11.73 1.36
CA TYR A 156 -15.48 -12.34 2.67
C TYR A 156 -16.25 -11.66 3.81
N GLY A 157 -17.13 -10.70 3.51
CA GLY A 157 -17.92 -9.99 4.53
C GLY A 157 -17.10 -9.03 5.38
N SER A 158 -15.96 -8.54 4.88
CA SER A 158 -15.19 -7.48 5.53
C SER A 158 -15.63 -6.11 5.03
N THR A 159 -15.43 -5.10 5.86
CA THR A 159 -15.54 -3.70 5.45
C THR A 159 -14.16 -3.15 5.16
N LEU A 160 -13.97 -2.58 3.96
CA LEU A 160 -12.80 -1.77 3.63
C LEU A 160 -13.13 -0.30 3.86
N ILE A 161 -12.31 0.39 4.63
CA ILE A 161 -12.40 1.84 4.84
C ILE A 161 -11.12 2.49 4.31
N GLN A 162 -11.27 3.53 3.50
CA GLN A 162 -10.17 4.39 3.10
C GLN A 162 -10.17 5.63 4.00
N ALA A 163 -9.16 5.74 4.85
CA ALA A 163 -8.95 6.93 5.66
C ALA A 163 -8.53 8.09 4.74
N SER A 164 -9.01 9.30 5.07
CA SER A 164 -8.68 10.50 4.31
C SER A 164 -7.15 10.67 4.24
N ARG A 165 -6.65 11.04 3.06
CA ARG A 165 -5.24 11.37 2.83
C ARG A 165 -4.69 12.50 3.72
N TRP A 166 -5.59 13.31 4.28
CA TRP A 166 -5.26 14.42 5.17
C TRP A 166 -5.21 14.02 6.65
N PHE A 167 -5.52 12.76 6.97
CA PHE A 167 -5.42 12.25 8.32
C PHE A 167 -3.94 12.20 8.74
N PRO A 168 -3.53 12.87 9.82
CA PRO A 168 -2.14 12.88 10.27
C PRO A 168 -1.75 11.58 11.01
N SER A 169 -2.10 10.41 10.47
CA SER A 169 -1.89 9.08 11.06
C SER A 169 -0.48 8.90 11.64
N SER A 170 0.55 9.27 10.89
CA SER A 170 1.95 9.10 11.31
C SER A 170 2.44 10.14 12.32
N LYS A 171 1.74 11.28 12.46
CA LYS A 171 2.08 12.37 13.40
C LYS A 171 1.27 12.34 14.70
N THR A 172 0.11 11.69 14.69
CA THR A 172 -0.75 11.52 15.86
C THR A 172 -0.20 10.45 16.79
N CYS A 173 -0.17 10.68 18.09
CA CYS A 173 0.16 9.66 19.07
C CYS A 173 -0.99 8.65 19.18
N SER A 174 -0.72 7.37 18.93
CA SER A 174 -1.74 6.32 19.03
C SER A 174 -2.18 6.02 20.46
N SER A 175 -1.49 6.51 21.49
CA SER A 175 -1.94 6.41 22.89
C SER A 175 -2.82 7.59 23.29
N CYS A 176 -2.27 8.81 23.28
CA CYS A 176 -2.91 10.00 23.87
C CYS A 176 -3.50 11.00 22.85
N GLY A 177 -3.35 10.75 21.55
CA GLY A 177 -3.92 11.62 20.50
C GLY A 177 -3.14 12.90 20.19
N LEU A 178 -2.05 13.21 20.90
CA LEU A 178 -1.21 14.37 20.60
C LEU A 178 -0.72 14.32 19.14
N ILE A 179 -0.90 15.41 18.39
CA ILE A 179 -0.41 15.53 17.01
C ILE A 179 0.89 16.34 17.04
N LYS A 180 1.98 15.77 16.51
CA LYS A 180 3.24 16.52 16.33
C LYS A 180 3.12 17.52 15.18
N ASP A 181 3.66 18.72 15.37
CA ASP A 181 3.73 19.73 14.30
C ASP A 181 4.59 19.24 13.13
N SER A 182 5.76 18.70 13.44
CA SER A 182 6.72 18.18 12.46
C SER A 182 7.17 16.76 12.79
N LEU A 183 7.30 15.94 11.75
CA LEU A 183 7.88 14.61 11.82
C LEU A 183 8.53 14.27 10.46
N PRO A 184 9.85 14.49 10.31
CA PRO A 184 10.55 14.21 9.06
C PRO A 184 10.49 12.74 8.65
N LEU A 185 10.53 12.46 7.34
CA LEU A 185 10.49 11.09 6.80
C LEU A 185 11.66 10.20 7.23
N ALA A 186 12.78 10.80 7.63
CA ALA A 186 13.94 10.09 8.14
C ALA A 186 13.74 9.54 9.56
N VAL A 187 12.82 10.13 10.34
CA VAL A 187 12.51 9.69 11.70
C VAL A 187 11.61 8.46 11.61
N ARG A 188 12.10 7.35 12.17
CA ARG A 188 11.44 6.03 12.16
C ARG A 188 10.88 5.60 13.50
N VAL A 189 11.33 6.23 14.58
CA VAL A 189 10.76 6.04 15.92
C VAL A 189 9.82 7.19 16.21
N PHE A 190 8.63 6.88 16.71
CA PHE A 190 7.67 7.84 17.21
C PHE A 190 7.78 7.89 18.73
N ASP A 191 8.34 8.99 19.24
CA ASP A 191 8.38 9.29 20.69
C ASP A 191 7.37 10.37 21.06
N CYS A 192 6.43 10.07 21.96
CA CYS A 192 5.41 11.03 22.38
C CYS A 192 5.86 11.83 23.62
N PRO A 193 6.01 13.17 23.53
CA PRO A 193 6.41 13.98 24.68
C PRO A 193 5.31 14.09 25.76
N ALA A 194 4.04 13.86 25.41
CA ALA A 194 2.93 14.00 26.37
C ALA A 194 2.66 12.76 27.22
N CYS A 195 2.92 11.56 26.70
CA CYS A 195 2.60 10.31 27.41
C CYS A 195 3.73 9.28 27.45
N GLY A 196 4.91 9.62 26.92
CA GLY A 196 6.09 8.74 26.94
C GLY A 196 6.04 7.54 26.01
N LEU A 197 5.02 7.42 25.14
CA LEU A 197 4.92 6.33 24.18
C LEU A 197 6.09 6.36 23.17
N THR A 198 6.84 5.27 23.08
CA THR A 198 7.90 5.05 22.08
C THR A 198 7.58 3.80 21.25
N LEU A 199 7.51 3.93 19.93
CA LEU A 199 7.29 2.81 19.01
C LEU A 199 7.79 3.10 17.59
N ASP A 200 7.83 2.09 16.73
CA ASP A 200 8.00 2.30 15.30
C ASP A 200 6.89 3.21 14.73
N ARG A 201 7.30 4.16 13.88
CA ARG A 201 6.43 5.19 13.31
C ARG A 201 5.31 4.59 12.43
N ASP A 202 5.63 3.58 11.64
CA ASP A 202 4.67 2.96 10.72
C ASP A 202 3.66 2.11 11.54
N VAL A 203 4.10 1.48 12.64
CA VAL A 203 3.19 0.82 13.61
C VAL A 203 2.27 1.84 14.30
N ASN A 204 2.79 3.01 14.69
CA ASN A 204 1.98 4.08 15.27
C ASN A 204 0.90 4.57 14.27
N ALA A 205 1.30 4.80 13.03
CA ALA A 205 0.38 5.18 11.96
C ALA A 205 -0.70 4.12 11.76
N ALA A 206 -0.33 2.84 11.68
CA ALA A 206 -1.27 1.73 11.55
C ALA A 206 -2.26 1.67 12.73
N LYS A 207 -1.80 1.86 13.97
CA LYS A 207 -2.69 1.93 15.14
C LYS A 207 -3.68 3.09 15.05
N ASN A 208 -3.26 4.25 14.55
CA ASN A 208 -4.16 5.38 14.33
C ASN A 208 -5.18 5.10 13.22
N LEU A 209 -4.79 4.42 12.14
CA LEU A 209 -5.71 4.00 11.09
C LEU A 209 -6.77 3.03 11.63
N ALA A 210 -6.38 2.08 12.50
CA ALA A 210 -7.35 1.18 13.15
C ALA A 210 -8.41 1.95 13.94
N LYS A 211 -8.03 3.09 14.55
CA LYS A 211 -8.92 3.99 15.30
C LYS A 211 -9.73 4.96 14.44
N TRP A 212 -9.55 4.96 13.11
CA TRP A 212 -10.29 5.85 12.22
C TRP A 212 -11.80 5.67 12.41
N PRO A 213 -12.56 6.76 12.59
CA PRO A 213 -13.99 6.67 12.88
C PRO A 213 -14.73 6.06 11.69
N GLU A 214 -15.73 5.24 12.01
CA GLU A 214 -16.69 4.78 11.03
C GLU A 214 -17.62 5.95 10.71
N VAL A 215 -17.35 6.65 9.61
CA VAL A 215 -18.38 7.54 9.07
C VAL A 215 -19.40 6.62 8.43
N ALA A 216 -20.45 6.27 9.19
CA ALA A 216 -21.65 5.68 8.63
C ALA A 216 -22.08 6.60 7.48
N ALA A 217 -22.16 6.06 6.27
CA ALA A 217 -22.69 6.74 5.10
C ALA A 217 -24.22 6.93 5.23
N SER A 218 -24.63 7.61 6.30
CA SER A 218 -26.01 7.93 6.67
C SER A 218 -26.00 9.00 7.77
N ALA A 219 -25.50 10.20 7.44
CA ALA A 219 -25.85 11.42 8.15
C ALA A 219 -25.69 12.58 7.18
N SER A 220 -26.82 13.22 6.91
CA SER A 220 -27.09 14.35 6.05
C SER A 220 -25.91 15.28 5.78
N GLU A 221 -25.77 15.64 4.50
CA GLU A 221 -25.02 16.80 4.04
C GLU A 221 -25.29 17.98 4.97
N THR A 222 -24.34 18.28 5.85
CA THR A 222 -24.36 19.53 6.59
C THR A 222 -24.07 20.60 5.56
N GLN A 223 -25.11 21.36 5.22
CA GLN A 223 -25.04 22.56 4.40
C GLN A 223 -23.88 23.44 4.90
N ASN A 224 -22.79 23.45 4.15
CA ASN A 224 -21.75 24.45 4.37
C ASN A 224 -22.30 25.78 3.86
N ALA A 225 -22.64 26.65 4.81
CA ALA A 225 -23.03 28.02 4.60
C ALA A 225 -22.05 28.74 3.65
N CYS A 226 -22.62 29.38 2.63
CA CYS A 226 -21.94 30.25 1.69
C CYS A 226 -21.09 31.28 2.45
N ARG A 227 -19.76 31.16 2.37
CA ARG A 227 -18.86 32.24 2.76
C ARG A 227 -19.00 33.37 1.74
N GLY A 228 -19.46 34.52 2.22
CA GLY A 228 -19.44 35.77 1.49
C GLY A 228 -18.03 36.12 0.99
N ASN A 229 -18.00 36.69 -0.22
CA ASN A 229 -16.79 37.17 -0.87
C ASN A 229 -16.08 38.24 -0.03
N VAL A 230 -14.99 37.86 0.64
CA VAL A 230 -14.00 38.82 1.17
C VAL A 230 -12.74 38.69 0.31
N ARG A 231 -12.42 39.74 -0.45
CA ARG A 231 -11.16 39.85 -1.20
C ARG A 231 -10.03 40.24 -0.22
N PRO A 232 -8.93 39.48 -0.11
CA PRO A 232 -7.75 39.97 0.61
C PRO A 232 -6.95 40.94 -0.27
N GLY A 233 -6.68 42.13 0.27
CA GLY A 233 -5.80 43.13 -0.36
C GLY A 233 -4.34 42.69 -0.38
N VAL A 234 -3.65 43.08 -1.46
CA VAL A 234 -2.23 42.85 -1.73
C VAL A 234 -1.36 43.45 -0.62
N ARG A 235 -0.44 42.66 -0.03
CA ARG A 235 0.69 43.18 0.76
C ARG A 235 2.01 42.70 0.18
N ARG A 236 2.95 43.64 0.07
CA ARG A 236 4.30 43.53 -0.51
C ARG A 236 5.23 42.75 0.42
N ALA A 237 6.16 42.01 -0.19
CA ALA A 237 7.27 41.32 0.49
C ALA A 237 8.38 42.31 0.89
N GLY A 238 9.02 42.05 2.04
CA GLY A 238 10.27 42.66 2.48
C GLY A 238 11.28 41.55 2.86
N PRO A 239 12.61 41.80 2.75
CA PRO A 239 13.65 40.79 2.95
C PRO A 239 14.28 40.85 4.37
N ASP A 240 15.26 39.96 4.59
CA ASP A 240 16.28 39.91 5.68
C ASP A 240 15.87 39.19 6.98
N GLU A 241 16.69 38.40 7.70
CA GLU A 241 18.07 37.90 7.56
C GLU A 241 18.33 36.73 8.54
N ALA A 242 19.31 35.88 8.20
CA ALA A 242 20.34 35.17 8.99
C ALA A 242 20.12 34.55 10.41
N GLY A 243 20.60 33.30 10.55
CA GLY A 243 21.61 32.89 11.54
C GLY A 243 21.16 32.27 12.88
N THR A 244 21.52 30.99 13.14
CA THR A 244 22.44 30.55 14.22
C THR A 244 22.40 29.02 14.38
N GLU A 245 23.59 28.42 14.44
CA GLU A 245 23.89 26.99 14.59
C GLU A 245 24.07 26.54 16.05
N GLN A 246 24.10 25.21 16.22
CA GLN A 246 24.78 24.36 17.25
C GLN A 246 23.95 23.82 18.44
N PRO A 247 24.37 22.70 19.10
CA PRO A 247 25.14 21.54 18.64
C PRO A 247 24.43 20.18 18.89
N ILE A 248 25.00 19.17 18.25
CA ILE A 248 24.70 17.72 18.30
C ILE A 248 25.21 17.09 19.61
N VAL A 249 24.34 16.37 20.32
CA VAL A 249 24.72 15.43 21.39
C VAL A 249 24.40 14.02 20.92
N ALA A 250 25.44 13.19 20.82
CA ALA A 250 25.36 11.79 20.48
C ALA A 250 25.09 10.96 21.74
N SER A 251 24.05 10.13 21.71
CA SER A 251 23.94 8.97 22.61
C SER A 251 23.37 7.81 21.82
N GLY A 252 24.23 6.82 21.58
CA GLY A 252 23.88 5.59 20.88
C GLY A 252 23.03 4.68 21.75
N SER A 253 22.08 4.02 21.10
CA SER A 253 21.53 2.74 21.54
C SER A 253 20.99 2.04 20.31
N GLU A 254 21.54 0.86 20.02
CA GLU A 254 21.20 0.03 18.87
C GLU A 254 19.72 -0.42 18.91
N PRO A 255 18.95 -0.33 17.82
CA PRO A 255 17.62 -0.90 17.78
C PRO A 255 17.69 -2.39 17.46
N ASN A 256 17.42 -3.22 18.47
CA ASN A 256 17.08 -4.62 18.31
C ASN A 256 15.66 -4.71 17.72
N ALA A 257 15.56 -4.75 16.39
CA ALA A 257 14.32 -5.02 15.67
C ALA A 257 14.43 -6.36 14.95
N GLN A 258 13.89 -7.41 15.56
CA GLN A 258 13.69 -8.70 14.91
C GLN A 258 12.69 -8.53 13.76
N ALA A 259 13.22 -8.35 12.55
CA ALA A 259 12.46 -8.47 11.32
C ALA A 259 12.09 -9.94 11.11
N LEU A 260 10.89 -10.34 11.55
CA LEU A 260 10.32 -11.62 11.13
C LEU A 260 9.99 -11.53 9.64
N ALA A 261 10.82 -12.17 8.81
CA ALA A 261 10.57 -12.31 7.39
C ALA A 261 9.27 -13.09 7.19
N PHE A 262 8.24 -12.42 6.67
CA PHE A 262 7.00 -13.05 6.24
C PHE A 262 7.28 -13.93 5.02
N THR A 263 7.61 -15.20 5.24
CA THR A 263 7.61 -16.21 4.18
C THR A 263 6.17 -16.59 3.88
N ALA A 264 5.86 -16.79 2.60
CA ALA A 264 4.53 -17.18 2.15
C ALA A 264 4.03 -18.51 2.78
N ASP A 265 4.91 -19.26 3.43
CA ASP A 265 4.63 -20.51 4.16
C ASP A 265 3.98 -20.29 5.53
N SER A 266 3.96 -19.05 6.04
CA SER A 266 3.26 -18.68 7.29
C SER A 266 1.73 -18.63 7.11
N LEU A 267 1.26 -18.70 5.87
CA LEU A 267 -0.15 -18.89 5.53
C LEU A 267 -0.37 -20.40 5.49
N GLY A 268 -0.88 -20.96 6.59
CA GLY A 268 -1.21 -22.38 6.69
C GLY A 268 -2.00 -22.91 5.47
N PRO A 269 -1.93 -24.21 5.19
CA PRO A 269 -2.44 -24.80 3.96
C PRO A 269 -3.93 -24.46 3.75
N ASP A 270 -4.27 -24.16 2.50
CA ASP A 270 -5.64 -24.00 2.03
C ASP A 270 -6.32 -25.38 2.07
N GLU A 271 -6.82 -25.79 3.24
CA GLU A 271 -7.67 -26.98 3.38
C GLU A 271 -9.09 -26.68 2.85
N GLY A 272 -9.17 -26.39 1.55
CA GLY A 272 -10.39 -26.55 0.78
C GLY A 272 -10.58 -28.03 0.48
N ARG A 273 -11.08 -28.80 1.45
CA ARG A 273 -11.51 -30.19 1.28
C ARG A 273 -12.58 -30.25 0.18
N VAL A 274 -12.16 -30.53 -1.05
CA VAL A 274 -13.05 -31.01 -2.11
C VAL A 274 -13.42 -32.45 -1.73
N ALA A 275 -14.59 -32.62 -1.13
CA ALA A 275 -15.19 -33.93 -1.00
C ALA A 275 -15.44 -34.48 -2.41
N ARG A 276 -14.61 -35.45 -2.81
CA ARG A 276 -14.94 -36.40 -3.88
C ARG A 276 -16.04 -37.30 -3.34
N GLY A 277 -17.14 -37.40 -4.07
CA GLY A 277 -18.23 -38.31 -3.78
C GLY A 277 -19.12 -38.41 -5.01
N ILE A 278 -18.75 -39.38 -5.87
CA ILE A 278 -19.54 -40.15 -6.85
C ILE A 278 -20.55 -39.38 -7.71
#